data_AF-A0A9N9NG94-F1
#
_entry.id   AF-A0A9N9NG94-F1
#
_cell.length_a   1.000
_cell.length_b   1.000
_cell.length_c   1.000
_cell.angle_alpha   90.00
_cell.angle_beta   90.00
_cell.angle_gamma   90.00
#
_symmetry.space_group_name_H-M   'P 1'
#
loop_
_entity.id
_entity.type
_entity.pdbx_description
1 polymer ?
#
loop_
_entity_poly.entity_id
_entity_poly.type
_entity_poly.pdbx_seq_one_letter_code
_entity_poly.pdbx_strand_id
1 'polypeptide(L)'
;RPERHLPVAPLLTGKKEQENSWDIWVIFSRVVTFWAPNIALSSLGGLRDAQSQQAWREKVALCFIAVVMAGWQFNVLNARSVANLNFTKLVIEQNGQDITNLFKRSEPPQCSLKPNQQFTIVRDSVCIPDNCSNRTLELNETTLKTLNVFNTSRKVGFDWDQLNSPFLENYLVVDGFVLNLNPYIIAHPANQSDQLDIIIRKVLGGAHGKDATRLLFGRENTKATVNCLIAKYYAGNIDKQTIGCFTSQLFLYISLTVILGIVLTRFIMACVFNWFISHRLALPPKNNNRSRKVAPMPLGQHGGQNPISYANSHIKTMNDVGNDLFTVMLVTCYSEGELGIRATCESMASTDYPDERKLLFLICDGIITGSGESKSTPDICIGLMELDPAFKDPQPRSYVAVAAGSKQHNMAKVYAGHF
;
A
#
# COMPACT_ATOMS: atom_id res chain seq x y z
N ARG A 1 21.45 -44.61 2.83
CA ARG A 1 20.74 -43.72 1.86
C ARG A 1 20.94 -42.31 2.37
N PRO A 2 21.48 -41.36 1.60
CA PRO A 2 21.95 -40.10 2.18
C PRO A 2 20.75 -39.28 2.66
N GLU A 3 20.88 -38.81 3.90
CA GLU A 3 19.86 -38.05 4.61
C GLU A 3 19.69 -36.68 4.00
N ARG A 4 18.44 -36.35 3.64
CA ARG A 4 18.03 -34.96 3.41
C ARG A 4 17.99 -34.28 4.78
N HIS A 5 19.10 -33.66 5.17
CA HIS A 5 19.06 -32.54 6.10
C HIS A 5 18.20 -31.43 5.46
N LEU A 6 16.90 -31.45 5.74
CA LEU A 6 16.09 -30.25 5.63
C LEU A 6 16.48 -29.38 6.84
N PRO A 7 16.98 -28.14 6.66
CA PRO A 7 17.10 -27.24 7.79
C PRO A 7 15.70 -27.07 8.39
N VAL A 8 15.56 -27.38 9.66
CA VAL A 8 14.39 -27.01 10.45
C VAL A 8 14.28 -25.49 10.32
N ALA A 9 13.15 -24.99 9.83
CA ALA A 9 12.90 -23.55 9.80
C ALA A 9 13.15 -23.02 11.22
N PRO A 10 13.90 -21.91 11.40
CA PRO A 10 14.10 -21.37 12.72
C PRO A 10 12.71 -21.05 13.28
N LEU A 11 12.34 -21.74 14.36
CA LEU A 11 11.30 -21.28 15.25
C LEU A 11 11.61 -19.81 15.51
N LEU A 12 10.65 -18.93 15.20
CA LEU A 12 10.60 -17.58 15.75
C LEU A 12 10.44 -17.72 17.27
N THR A 13 11.52 -18.17 17.92
CA THR A 13 11.75 -17.88 19.31
C THR A 13 11.69 -16.38 19.39
N GLY A 14 10.77 -15.86 20.20
CA GLY A 14 10.75 -14.46 20.61
C GLY A 14 11.99 -14.14 21.44
N LYS A 15 13.18 -14.34 20.88
CA LYS A 15 14.32 -13.53 21.24
C LYS A 15 13.90 -12.13 20.88
N LYS A 16 13.67 -11.32 21.91
CA LYS A 16 13.70 -9.87 21.81
C LYS A 16 14.97 -9.54 21.05
N GLU A 17 14.84 -9.23 19.76
CA GLU A 17 15.89 -8.49 19.07
C GLU A 17 16.06 -7.23 19.90
N GLN A 18 17.24 -7.13 20.52
CA GLN A 18 17.62 -5.94 21.22
C GLN A 18 17.87 -4.91 20.12
N GLU A 19 16.79 -4.26 19.69
CA GLU A 19 16.80 -3.17 18.72
C GLU A 19 17.85 -2.18 19.20
N ASN A 20 18.89 -1.97 18.39
CA ASN A 20 19.95 -1.05 18.70
C ASN A 20 19.32 0.30 19.02
N SER A 21 19.50 0.80 20.24
CA SER A 21 18.98 2.10 20.70
C SER A 21 19.42 3.31 19.85
N TRP A 22 20.36 3.08 18.92
CA TRP A 22 20.93 4.03 17.98
C TRP A 22 20.36 3.92 16.55
N ASP A 23 19.29 3.18 16.35
CA ASP A 23 18.60 3.22 15.06
C ASP A 23 18.09 4.64 14.79
N ILE A 24 18.58 5.23 13.70
CA ILE A 24 18.30 6.60 13.28
C ILE A 24 16.79 6.81 13.16
N TRP A 25 16.06 5.76 12.75
CA TRP A 25 14.61 5.78 12.64
C TRP A 25 13.90 5.89 14.00
N VAL A 26 14.38 5.17 15.02
CA VAL A 26 13.85 5.22 16.39
C VAL A 26 14.12 6.59 17.02
N ILE A 27 15.30 7.17 16.77
CA ILE A 27 15.63 8.53 17.23
C ILE A 27 14.72 9.54 16.55
N PHE A 28 14.56 9.45 15.23
CA PHE A 28 13.69 10.35 14.46
C PHE A 28 12.23 10.29 14.94
N SER A 29 11.67 9.09 15.13
CA SER A 29 10.30 8.93 15.59
C SER A 29 10.09 9.50 17.00
N ARG A 30 11.09 9.40 17.88
CA ARG A 30 11.07 10.03 19.21
C ARG A 30 11.19 11.55 19.15
N VAL A 31 11.99 12.10 18.23
CA VAL A 31 12.10 13.56 18.03
C VAL A 31 10.79 14.14 17.50
N VAL A 32 10.14 13.50 16.53
CA VAL A 32 8.86 13.99 15.97
C VAL A 32 7.71 13.87 16.99
N THR A 33 7.75 12.85 17.86
CA THR A 33 6.74 12.61 18.90
C THR A 33 7.13 13.14 20.28
N PHE A 34 8.03 14.14 20.34
CA PHE A 34 8.53 14.71 21.60
C PHE A 34 7.41 15.23 22.52
N TRP A 35 6.30 15.69 21.94
CA TRP A 35 5.13 16.21 22.64
C TRP A 35 4.32 15.13 23.38
N ALA A 36 4.56 13.85 23.10
CA ALA A 36 3.91 12.72 23.76
C ALA A 36 4.93 11.89 24.53
N PRO A 37 5.37 12.30 25.75
CA PRO A 37 6.32 11.53 26.55
C PRO A 37 5.73 10.19 27.04
N ASN A 38 6.58 9.23 27.42
CA ASN A 38 6.15 7.87 27.82
C ASN A 38 5.09 7.88 28.94
N ILE A 39 5.19 8.81 29.88
CA ILE A 39 4.25 8.97 30.99
C ILE A 39 2.85 9.37 30.48
N ALA A 40 2.78 10.23 29.46
CA ALA A 40 1.51 10.64 28.86
C ALA A 40 0.88 9.50 28.05
N LEU A 41 1.69 8.73 27.32
CA LEU A 41 1.21 7.57 26.55
C LEU A 41 0.69 6.44 27.45
N SER A 42 1.34 6.21 28.59
CA SER A 42 0.92 5.18 29.54
C SER A 42 -0.27 5.58 30.41
N SER A 43 -0.47 6.88 30.68
CA SER A 43 -1.54 7.37 31.57
C SER A 43 -2.80 7.80 30.83
N LEU A 44 -2.68 8.52 29.71
CA LEU A 44 -3.82 8.99 28.91
C LEU A 44 -4.11 8.08 27.70
N GLY A 45 -3.09 7.42 27.15
CA GLY A 45 -3.21 6.62 25.92
C GLY A 45 -3.46 5.12 26.13
N GLY A 46 -3.47 4.62 27.37
CA GLY A 46 -3.71 3.19 27.69
C GLY A 46 -2.61 2.22 27.22
N LEU A 47 -1.56 2.71 26.56
CA LEU A 47 -0.46 1.91 26.01
C LEU A 47 0.59 1.68 27.10
N ARG A 48 0.44 0.59 27.86
CA ARG A 48 1.35 0.26 28.98
C ARG A 48 2.66 -0.42 28.55
N ASP A 49 2.66 -1.04 27.38
CA ASP A 49 3.80 -1.79 26.88
C ASP A 49 4.77 -0.91 26.05
N ALA A 50 6.07 -1.07 26.30
CA ALA A 50 7.12 -0.23 25.70
C ALA A 50 7.26 -0.44 24.19
N GLN A 51 7.03 -1.66 23.70
CA GLN A 51 7.08 -1.97 22.27
C GLN A 51 5.88 -1.35 21.54
N SER A 52 4.70 -1.43 22.16
CA SER A 52 3.48 -0.80 21.64
C SER A 52 3.57 0.72 21.57
N GLN A 53 4.22 1.36 22.56
CA GLN A 53 4.52 2.80 22.54
C GLN A 53 5.47 3.17 21.38
N GLN A 54 6.52 2.39 21.15
CA GLN A 54 7.48 2.64 20.07
C GLN A 54 6.82 2.50 18.69
N ALA A 55 6.02 1.44 18.47
CA ALA A 55 5.26 1.24 17.23
C ALA A 55 4.26 2.37 16.95
N TRP A 56 3.62 2.92 18.00
CA TRP A 56 2.75 4.09 17.86
C TRP A 56 3.53 5.33 17.41
N ARG A 57 4.70 5.59 17.99
CA ARG A 57 5.55 6.73 17.62
C ARG A 57 6.00 6.68 16.17
N GLU A 58 6.34 5.49 15.68
CA GLU A 58 6.73 5.28 14.29
C GLU A 58 5.58 5.55 13.31
N LYS A 59 4.35 5.17 13.66
CA LYS A 59 3.17 5.48 12.83
C LYS A 59 2.88 6.99 12.78
N VAL A 60 3.03 7.70 13.89
CA VAL A 60 2.85 9.17 13.93
C VAL A 60 3.95 9.88 13.12
N ALA A 61 5.19 9.39 13.19
CA ALA A 61 6.30 9.93 12.40
C ALA A 61 6.08 9.79 10.88
N LEU A 62 5.47 8.68 10.43
CA LEU A 62 5.07 8.49 9.04
C LEU A 62 3.98 9.49 8.60
N CYS A 63 2.96 9.72 9.43
CA CYS A 63 1.93 10.73 9.14
C CYS A 63 2.51 12.15 9.06
N PHE A 64 3.50 12.47 9.91
CA PHE A 64 4.16 13.78 9.90
C PHE A 64 4.96 14.01 8.61
N ILE A 65 5.70 13.00 8.13
CA ILE A 65 6.42 13.07 6.85
C ILE A 65 5.44 13.32 5.69
N ALA A 66 4.27 12.65 5.70
CA ALA A 66 3.26 12.83 4.65
C ALA A 66 2.69 14.26 4.61
N VAL A 67 2.47 14.88 5.77
CA VAL A 67 1.96 16.27 5.87
C VAL A 67 3.01 17.29 5.42
N VAL A 68 4.28 17.10 5.78
CA VAL A 68 5.36 18.03 5.41
C VAL A 68 5.67 18.00 3.91
N MET A 69 5.34 16.91 3.22
CA MET A 69 5.53 16.79 1.76
C MET A 69 4.36 17.30 0.90
N ALA A 70 3.24 17.75 1.49
CA ALA A 70 2.09 18.28 0.74
C ALA A 70 2.17 19.82 0.58
N GLY A 71 2.23 20.30 -0.66
CA GLY A 71 2.41 21.72 -1.01
C GLY A 71 1.13 22.57 -1.00
N TRP A 72 1.31 23.90 -0.94
CA TRP A 72 0.24 24.91 -0.85
C TRP A 72 -0.02 25.58 -2.23
N GLN A 73 -1.29 25.73 -2.62
CA GLN A 73 -1.73 26.36 -3.88
C GLN A 73 -2.46 27.70 -3.63
N PHE A 74 -2.27 28.69 -4.51
CA PHE A 74 -2.98 29.98 -4.47
C PHE A 74 -3.54 30.41 -5.84
N ASN A 75 -4.59 31.23 -5.79
CA ASN A 75 -5.59 31.50 -6.82
C ASN A 75 -5.36 32.85 -7.54
N VAL A 76 -5.67 32.94 -8.85
CA VAL A 76 -5.28 34.04 -9.76
C VAL A 76 -6.47 34.70 -10.48
N LEU A 77 -7.68 34.62 -9.92
CA LEU A 77 -8.92 35.06 -10.59
C LEU A 77 -9.08 36.59 -10.87
N ASN A 78 -8.20 37.47 -10.40
CA ASN A 78 -8.45 38.93 -10.34
C ASN A 78 -7.74 39.80 -11.41
N ALA A 79 -7.32 39.24 -12.55
CA ALA A 79 -6.68 40.02 -13.63
C ALA A 79 -7.68 40.98 -14.34
N ARG A 80 -7.28 42.22 -14.63
CA ARG A 80 -8.14 43.24 -15.28
C ARG A 80 -7.89 43.30 -16.79
N SER A 81 -8.96 43.35 -17.60
CA SER A 81 -8.90 43.45 -19.07
C SER A 81 -8.87 44.90 -19.58
N VAL A 82 -8.24 45.13 -20.74
CA VAL A 82 -8.12 46.44 -21.41
C VAL A 82 -8.60 46.33 -22.87
N ALA A 83 -9.07 47.43 -23.46
CA ALA A 83 -9.96 47.46 -24.64
C ALA A 83 -9.57 46.61 -25.87
N ASN A 84 -8.28 46.39 -26.18
CA ASN A 84 -7.83 45.54 -27.29
C ASN A 84 -7.20 44.20 -26.84
N LEU A 85 -7.20 43.92 -25.53
CA LEU A 85 -6.56 42.78 -24.88
C LEU A 85 -7.46 42.26 -23.76
N ASN A 86 -8.36 41.34 -24.13
CA ASN A 86 -9.27 40.72 -23.20
C ASN A 86 -8.65 39.44 -22.61
N PHE A 87 -8.01 39.57 -21.44
CA PHE A 87 -7.43 38.44 -20.72
C PHE A 87 -8.46 37.36 -20.39
N THR A 88 -9.74 37.71 -20.19
CA THR A 88 -10.79 36.73 -19.92
C THR A 88 -11.04 35.82 -21.12
N LYS A 89 -10.97 36.37 -22.35
CA LYS A 89 -11.08 35.58 -23.59
C LYS A 89 -9.84 34.71 -23.80
N LEU A 90 -8.64 35.27 -23.55
CA LEU A 90 -7.37 34.53 -23.65
C LEU A 90 -7.30 33.39 -22.62
N VAL A 91 -7.81 33.55 -21.41
CA VAL A 91 -7.86 32.48 -20.41
C VAL A 91 -8.80 31.35 -20.82
N ILE A 92 -9.90 31.66 -21.52
CA ILE A 92 -10.87 30.66 -21.99
C ILE A 92 -10.36 29.93 -23.25
N GLU A 93 -9.74 30.66 -24.19
CA GLU A 93 -9.31 30.11 -25.48
C GLU A 93 -7.87 29.56 -25.48
N GLN A 94 -7.00 30.09 -24.61
CA GLN A 94 -5.54 29.87 -24.60
C GLN A 94 -5.00 29.73 -23.17
N ASN A 95 -5.64 28.88 -22.36
CA ASN A 95 -5.18 28.63 -20.99
C ASN A 95 -3.74 28.06 -20.98
N GLY A 96 -2.87 28.64 -20.14
CA GLY A 96 -1.49 28.18 -19.97
C GLY A 96 -0.51 28.53 -21.10
N GLN A 97 -0.89 29.41 -22.03
CA GLN A 97 0.01 29.84 -23.11
C GLN A 97 0.89 31.04 -22.73
N ASP A 98 2.06 31.13 -23.37
CA ASP A 98 2.94 32.27 -23.24
C ASP A 98 2.39 33.49 -23.99
N ILE A 99 2.00 34.52 -23.23
CA ILE A 99 1.50 35.81 -23.73
C ILE A 99 2.60 36.88 -23.86
N THR A 100 3.86 36.53 -23.64
CA THR A 100 4.99 37.48 -23.75
C THR A 100 5.04 38.13 -25.13
N ASN A 101 4.57 37.41 -26.14
CA ASN A 101 4.40 37.89 -27.50
C ASN A 101 3.25 38.90 -27.69
N LEU A 102 2.56 39.36 -26.65
CA LEU A 102 1.60 40.47 -26.76
C LEU A 102 2.23 41.82 -26.39
N PHE A 103 3.43 41.79 -25.83
CA PHE A 103 4.17 42.97 -25.39
C PHE A 103 5.35 43.29 -26.31
N LYS A 104 5.73 44.57 -26.35
CA LYS A 104 6.98 45.04 -26.98
C LYS A 104 8.16 44.72 -26.06
N ARG A 105 9.22 44.13 -26.62
CA ARG A 105 10.44 43.69 -25.91
C ARG A 105 11.69 44.19 -26.62
N SER A 106 12.77 44.40 -25.86
CA SER A 106 14.11 44.62 -26.39
C SER A 106 14.75 43.31 -26.86
N GLU A 107 15.72 43.41 -27.76
CA GLU A 107 16.47 42.25 -28.23
C GLU A 107 17.43 41.72 -27.13
N PRO A 108 17.52 40.38 -26.95
CA PRO A 108 18.43 39.82 -25.97
C PRO A 108 19.89 40.04 -26.38
N PRO A 109 20.79 40.42 -25.46
CA PRO A 109 22.22 40.58 -25.77
C PRO A 109 22.89 39.26 -26.17
N GLN A 110 22.31 38.11 -25.80
CA GLN A 110 22.82 36.79 -26.18
C GLN A 110 22.61 36.48 -27.68
N CYS A 111 21.79 37.27 -28.37
CA CYS A 111 21.49 37.13 -29.79
C CYS A 111 22.34 38.02 -30.71
N SER A 112 23.36 38.70 -30.17
CA SER A 112 24.30 39.47 -31.00
C SER A 112 25.04 38.55 -31.99
N LEU A 113 24.83 38.82 -33.28
CA LEU A 113 25.30 38.00 -34.40
C LEU A 113 26.81 37.77 -34.35
N LYS A 114 27.22 36.57 -33.92
CA LYS A 114 28.58 36.05 -34.18
C LYS A 114 28.66 35.49 -35.60
N PRO A 115 29.83 35.46 -36.25
CA PRO A 115 29.97 34.98 -37.64
C PRO A 115 29.43 33.56 -37.89
N ASN A 116 29.34 32.73 -36.85
CA ASN A 116 28.85 31.35 -36.91
C ASN A 116 27.34 31.19 -36.61
N GLN A 117 26.57 32.27 -36.49
CA GLN A 117 25.15 32.27 -36.08
C GLN A 117 24.24 32.95 -37.13
N GLN A 118 24.34 32.56 -38.39
CA GLN A 118 23.57 33.18 -39.48
C GLN A 118 22.18 32.54 -39.72
N PHE A 119 21.60 31.85 -38.74
CA PHE A 119 20.27 31.23 -38.92
C PHE A 119 19.16 32.28 -38.83
N THR A 120 18.16 32.16 -39.70
CA THR A 120 17.01 33.07 -39.83
C THR A 120 16.32 33.34 -38.50
N ILE A 121 16.01 32.29 -37.73
CA ILE A 121 15.37 32.41 -36.39
C ILE A 121 16.15 33.27 -35.37
N VAL A 122 17.49 33.32 -35.49
CA VAL A 122 18.36 34.14 -34.64
C VAL A 122 18.47 35.56 -35.18
N ARG A 123 18.52 35.71 -36.52
CA ARG A 123 18.63 37.01 -37.21
C ARG A 123 17.37 37.84 -37.13
N ASP A 124 16.21 37.19 -37.15
CA ASP A 124 14.94 37.88 -37.01
C ASP A 124 14.94 38.69 -35.72
N SER A 125 14.37 39.88 -35.77
CA SER A 125 14.12 40.62 -34.54
C SER A 125 13.09 39.85 -33.68
N VAL A 126 12.99 40.21 -32.39
CA VAL A 126 11.90 39.71 -31.52
C VAL A 126 10.52 40.13 -32.07
N CYS A 127 10.52 41.12 -32.96
CA CYS A 127 9.36 41.78 -33.55
C CYS A 127 9.37 41.67 -35.09
N ILE A 128 8.90 40.55 -35.62
CA ILE A 128 8.82 40.32 -37.07
C ILE A 128 7.72 41.24 -37.67
N PRO A 129 7.94 41.92 -38.82
CA PRO A 129 7.43 43.27 -39.11
C PRO A 129 5.92 43.52 -39.01
N ASP A 130 5.08 42.52 -39.29
CA ASP A 130 3.61 42.69 -39.26
C ASP A 130 3.00 42.48 -37.86
N ASN A 131 3.74 41.88 -36.93
CA ASN A 131 3.19 41.45 -35.64
C ASN A 131 3.45 42.46 -34.49
N CYS A 132 4.24 43.52 -34.73
CA CYS A 132 4.56 44.52 -33.71
C CYS A 132 3.88 45.88 -33.89
N SER A 133 3.30 46.17 -35.06
CA SER A 133 2.52 47.39 -35.30
C SER A 133 1.26 47.49 -34.42
N ASN A 134 0.72 46.35 -33.97
CA ASN A 134 -0.43 46.26 -33.08
C ASN A 134 -0.06 46.24 -31.58
N ARG A 135 1.22 46.33 -31.21
CA ARG A 135 1.70 46.23 -29.81
C ARG A 135 2.09 47.60 -29.27
N THR A 136 1.14 48.26 -28.60
CA THR A 136 1.36 49.57 -27.97
C THR A 136 1.93 49.48 -26.55
N LEU A 137 1.96 48.29 -25.95
CA LEU A 137 2.34 48.08 -24.55
C LEU A 137 3.77 47.54 -24.44
N GLU A 138 4.63 48.30 -23.76
CA GLU A 138 5.97 47.85 -23.38
C GLU A 138 5.89 46.91 -22.17
N LEU A 139 6.73 45.86 -22.15
CA LEU A 139 6.85 44.97 -21.00
C LEU A 139 7.65 45.67 -19.88
N ASN A 140 6.96 46.44 -19.04
CA ASN A 140 7.57 47.19 -17.95
C ASN A 140 6.74 47.07 -16.66
N GLU A 141 7.34 47.32 -15.50
CA GLU A 141 6.65 47.11 -14.21
C GLU A 141 5.42 48.03 -14.04
N THR A 142 5.47 49.21 -14.65
CA THR A 142 4.37 50.20 -14.65
C THR A 142 3.17 49.74 -15.48
N THR A 143 3.41 49.15 -16.65
CA THR A 143 2.34 48.61 -17.52
C THR A 143 1.72 47.38 -16.88
N LEU A 144 2.52 46.48 -16.31
CA LEU A 144 2.02 45.29 -15.59
C LEU A 144 1.16 45.66 -14.37
N LYS A 145 1.57 46.66 -13.57
CA LYS A 145 0.75 47.20 -12.46
C LYS A 145 -0.59 47.78 -12.95
N THR A 146 -0.58 48.47 -14.09
CA THR A 146 -1.81 49.02 -14.70
C THR A 146 -2.76 47.91 -15.15
N LEU A 147 -2.21 46.80 -15.65
CA LEU A 147 -2.96 45.60 -16.07
C LEU A 147 -3.36 44.69 -14.89
N ASN A 148 -2.99 45.05 -13.65
CA ASN A 148 -3.18 44.23 -12.46
C ASN A 148 -2.52 42.83 -12.58
N VAL A 149 -1.40 42.76 -13.31
CA VAL A 149 -0.58 41.55 -13.47
C VAL A 149 0.62 41.67 -12.52
N PHE A 150 0.72 40.73 -11.57
CA PHE A 150 1.79 40.73 -10.57
C PHE A 150 2.75 39.57 -10.81
N ASN A 151 4.05 39.85 -10.65
CA ASN A 151 5.06 38.81 -10.69
C ASN A 151 4.93 37.90 -9.46
N THR A 152 4.59 36.64 -9.68
CA THR A 152 4.43 35.65 -8.60
C THR A 152 5.75 35.01 -8.16
N SER A 153 6.87 35.32 -8.82
CA SER A 153 8.21 34.72 -8.61
C SER A 153 8.26 33.19 -8.73
N ARG A 154 7.18 32.57 -9.23
CA ARG A 154 7.08 31.13 -9.48
C ARG A 154 7.44 30.85 -10.93
N LYS A 155 8.23 29.80 -11.15
CA LYS A 155 8.51 29.30 -12.50
C LYS A 155 7.28 28.57 -13.02
N VAL A 156 6.93 28.79 -14.28
CA VAL A 156 5.85 28.07 -14.95
C VAL A 156 6.39 26.71 -15.40
N GLY A 157 5.71 25.65 -14.98
CA GLY A 157 5.96 24.26 -15.39
C GLY A 157 5.00 23.84 -16.49
N PHE A 158 5.48 23.04 -17.44
CA PHE A 158 4.68 22.41 -18.48
C PHE A 158 4.84 20.90 -18.41
N ASP A 159 3.74 20.17 -18.49
CA ASP A 159 3.78 18.71 -18.61
C ASP A 159 3.99 18.28 -20.06
N TRP A 160 4.58 17.10 -20.27
CA TRP A 160 4.76 16.55 -21.62
C TRP A 160 3.42 16.31 -22.34
N ASP A 161 2.37 15.94 -21.61
CA ASP A 161 1.04 15.75 -22.17
C ASP A 161 0.43 17.07 -22.66
N GLN A 162 0.69 18.17 -21.94
CA GLN A 162 0.26 19.51 -22.36
C GLN A 162 1.01 19.95 -23.62
N LEU A 163 2.32 19.71 -23.70
CA LEU A 163 3.13 20.05 -24.88
C LEU A 163 2.68 19.31 -26.13
N ASN A 164 2.13 18.10 -25.98
CA ASN A 164 1.55 17.33 -27.09
C ASN A 164 0.11 17.74 -27.44
N SER A 165 -0.51 18.64 -26.68
CA SER A 165 -1.85 19.14 -26.98
C SER A 165 -1.87 19.97 -28.26
N PRO A 166 -3.01 20.02 -28.98
CA PRO A 166 -3.15 20.83 -30.20
C PRO A 166 -2.98 22.33 -29.92
N PHE A 167 -3.15 22.78 -28.68
CA PHE A 167 -3.00 24.20 -28.31
C PHE A 167 -1.54 24.64 -28.24
N LEU A 168 -0.61 23.72 -28.00
CA LEU A 168 0.83 23.98 -27.89
C LEU A 168 1.62 23.36 -29.05
N GLU A 169 1.05 23.37 -30.26
CA GLU A 169 1.61 22.71 -31.44
C GLU A 169 3.07 23.14 -31.72
N ASN A 170 3.34 24.45 -31.75
CA ASN A 170 4.68 24.99 -32.05
C ASN A 170 5.52 25.28 -30.80
N TYR A 171 5.33 24.52 -29.72
CA TYR A 171 6.18 24.61 -28.53
C TYR A 171 7.29 23.56 -28.59
N LEU A 172 8.50 23.94 -28.18
CA LEU A 172 9.68 23.08 -28.26
C LEU A 172 10.42 23.05 -26.93
N VAL A 173 10.97 21.90 -26.56
CA VAL A 173 11.81 21.75 -25.36
C VAL A 173 13.29 21.72 -25.74
N VAL A 174 14.09 22.52 -25.03
CA VAL A 174 15.55 22.56 -25.15
C VAL A 174 16.15 22.68 -23.76
N ASP A 175 16.96 21.70 -23.35
CA ASP A 175 17.65 21.63 -22.05
C ASP A 175 16.70 21.83 -20.85
N GLY A 176 15.49 21.28 -20.94
CA GLY A 176 14.45 21.42 -19.91
C GLY A 176 13.75 22.79 -19.88
N PHE A 177 14.07 23.69 -20.81
CA PHE A 177 13.32 24.92 -21.06
C PHE A 177 12.30 24.72 -22.17
N VAL A 178 11.11 25.28 -21.99
CA VAL A 178 10.04 25.27 -22.97
C VAL A 178 10.06 26.59 -23.73
N LEU A 179 10.07 26.50 -25.05
CA LEU A 179 10.17 27.62 -25.98
C LEU A 179 8.89 27.74 -26.82
N ASN A 180 8.34 28.94 -26.90
CA ASN A 180 7.17 29.26 -27.72
C ASN A 180 7.59 29.72 -29.12
N LEU A 181 7.57 28.83 -30.11
CA LEU A 181 7.99 29.13 -31.49
C LEU A 181 6.83 29.54 -32.42
N ASN A 182 5.61 29.69 -31.90
CA ASN A 182 4.44 30.15 -32.69
C ASN A 182 4.76 31.40 -33.54
N PRO A 183 5.35 32.48 -33.00
CA PRO A 183 5.61 33.69 -33.79
C PRO A 183 6.55 33.45 -34.97
N TYR A 184 7.52 32.55 -34.81
CA TYR A 184 8.49 32.24 -35.85
C TYR A 184 7.87 31.40 -36.96
N ILE A 185 7.12 30.35 -36.61
CA ILE A 185 6.46 29.47 -37.59
C ILE A 185 5.39 30.21 -38.38
N ILE A 186 4.63 31.12 -37.74
CA ILE A 186 3.63 31.95 -38.41
C ILE A 186 4.29 32.93 -39.38
N ALA A 187 5.42 33.55 -39.00
CA ALA A 187 6.15 34.47 -39.87
C ALA A 187 6.84 33.78 -41.05
N HIS A 188 7.24 32.52 -40.88
CA HIS A 188 7.91 31.73 -41.90
C HIS A 188 7.10 30.46 -42.18
N PRO A 189 5.98 30.54 -42.93
CA PRO A 189 5.15 29.37 -43.19
C PRO A 189 5.88 28.33 -44.08
N ALA A 190 6.76 28.79 -44.98
CA ALA A 190 7.60 27.92 -45.80
C ALA A 190 8.86 27.48 -45.04
N ASN A 191 9.30 26.24 -45.31
CA ASN A 191 10.56 25.70 -44.80
C ASN A 191 11.73 26.59 -45.25
N GLN A 192 12.58 26.96 -44.30
CA GLN A 192 13.81 27.68 -44.61
C GLN A 192 14.91 26.67 -44.99
N SER A 193 15.88 27.11 -45.80
CA SER A 193 17.07 26.29 -46.15
C SER A 193 18.06 26.14 -44.99
N ASP A 194 17.76 26.73 -43.83
CA ASP A 194 18.58 26.72 -42.65
C ASP A 194 18.52 25.38 -41.89
N GLN A 195 19.68 24.88 -41.51
CA GLN A 195 19.80 23.66 -40.73
C GLN A 195 19.01 23.70 -39.42
N LEU A 196 18.93 24.87 -38.78
CA LEU A 196 18.21 25.05 -37.53
C LEU A 196 16.69 24.98 -37.72
N ASP A 197 16.16 25.56 -38.80
CA ASP A 197 14.74 25.48 -39.16
C ASP A 197 14.32 24.03 -39.47
N ILE A 198 15.17 23.31 -40.22
CA ILE A 198 14.97 21.89 -40.52
C ILE A 198 14.89 21.06 -39.23
N ILE A 199 15.79 21.30 -38.27
CA ILE A 199 15.76 20.60 -36.96
C ILE A 199 14.47 20.93 -36.21
N ILE A 200 14.10 22.20 -36.12
CA ILE A 200 12.89 22.65 -35.41
C ILE A 200 11.66 21.99 -36.01
N ARG A 201 11.44 22.11 -37.32
CA ARG A 201 10.26 21.54 -37.99
C ARG A 201 10.23 20.02 -37.92
N LYS A 202 11.39 19.36 -37.98
CA LYS A 202 11.47 17.91 -37.79
C LYS A 202 11.03 17.47 -36.40
N VAL A 203 11.37 18.24 -35.36
CA VAL A 203 10.96 17.93 -33.98
C VAL A 203 9.49 18.27 -33.76
N LEU A 204 9.02 19.41 -34.29
CA LEU A 204 7.61 19.81 -34.19
C LEU A 204 6.66 18.86 -34.95
N GLY A 205 7.06 18.37 -36.12
CA GLY A 205 6.29 17.39 -36.90
C GLY A 205 6.50 15.93 -36.49
N GLY A 206 7.36 15.66 -35.51
CA GLY A 206 7.68 14.32 -35.05
C GLY A 206 6.66 13.78 -34.04
N ALA A 207 6.28 12.52 -34.18
CA ALA A 207 5.38 11.84 -33.23
C ALA A 207 6.04 11.49 -31.87
N HIS A 208 7.36 11.67 -31.74
CA HIS A 208 8.17 11.13 -30.62
C HIS A 208 8.57 12.16 -29.55
N GLY A 209 7.76 13.20 -29.38
CA GLY A 209 7.97 14.24 -28.38
C GLY A 209 8.78 15.43 -28.89
N LYS A 210 8.57 16.58 -28.25
CA LYS A 210 9.04 17.89 -28.72
C LYS A 210 10.40 18.31 -28.15
N ASP A 211 11.27 17.35 -27.82
CA ASP A 211 12.60 17.61 -27.27
C ASP A 211 13.67 17.70 -28.37
N ALA A 212 14.18 18.91 -28.59
CA ALA A 212 15.25 19.17 -29.56
C ALA A 212 16.65 19.17 -28.94
N THR A 213 16.79 18.94 -27.63
CA THR A 213 18.07 19.07 -26.89
C THR A 213 19.18 18.27 -27.57
N ARG A 214 18.96 16.98 -27.82
CA ARG A 214 19.97 16.12 -28.44
C ARG A 214 20.40 16.60 -29.83
N LEU A 215 19.48 17.15 -30.63
CA LEU A 215 19.76 17.58 -32.00
C LEU A 215 20.47 18.93 -32.05
N LEU A 216 20.15 19.85 -31.14
CA LEU A 216 20.76 21.17 -31.05
C LEU A 216 22.17 21.11 -30.45
N PHE A 217 22.38 20.25 -29.45
CA PHE A 217 23.70 20.09 -28.80
C PHE A 217 24.64 19.17 -29.59
N GLY A 218 24.14 18.42 -30.57
CA GLY A 218 24.95 17.50 -31.37
C GLY A 218 25.92 18.15 -32.37
N ARG A 219 25.79 19.46 -32.64
CA ARG A 219 26.66 20.21 -33.55
C ARG A 219 27.05 21.55 -32.92
N GLU A 220 28.29 21.99 -33.12
CA GLU A 220 28.80 23.22 -32.47
C GLU A 220 28.09 24.49 -32.93
N ASN A 221 27.75 24.59 -34.23
CA ASN A 221 27.07 25.76 -34.80
C ASN A 221 25.66 25.97 -34.21
N THR A 222 24.90 24.88 -34.00
CA THR A 222 23.56 24.94 -33.38
C THR A 222 23.64 25.05 -31.86
N LYS A 223 24.67 24.45 -31.24
CA LYS A 223 24.89 24.59 -29.79
C LYS A 223 25.13 26.05 -29.40
N ALA A 224 25.88 26.80 -30.21
CA ALA A 224 26.14 28.21 -29.96
C ALA A 224 24.87 29.08 -29.97
N THR A 225 23.81 28.67 -30.68
CA THR A 225 22.57 29.46 -30.83
C THR A 225 21.52 29.17 -29.76
N VAL A 226 21.66 28.06 -29.02
CA VAL A 226 20.73 27.63 -27.96
C VAL A 226 20.48 28.75 -26.94
N ASN A 227 21.53 29.43 -26.46
CA ASN A 227 21.39 30.50 -25.47
C ASN A 227 20.54 31.68 -25.99
N CYS A 228 20.66 32.02 -27.27
CA CYS A 228 19.83 33.04 -27.89
C CYS A 228 18.37 32.57 -28.05
N LEU A 229 18.17 31.32 -28.52
CA LEU A 229 16.84 30.73 -28.67
C LEU A 229 16.08 30.70 -27.35
N ILE A 230 16.75 30.27 -26.27
CA ILE A 230 16.19 30.28 -24.93
C ILE A 230 15.82 31.72 -24.54
N ALA A 231 16.73 32.68 -24.63
CA ALA A 231 16.44 34.07 -24.24
C ALA A 231 15.30 34.72 -25.04
N LYS A 232 15.13 34.36 -26.32
CA LYS A 232 14.14 34.97 -27.22
C LYS A 232 12.74 34.37 -27.08
N TYR A 233 12.66 33.05 -26.98
CA TYR A 233 11.38 32.31 -27.03
C TYR A 233 11.00 31.62 -25.72
N TYR A 234 11.68 31.92 -24.61
CA TYR A 234 11.37 31.35 -23.29
C TYR A 234 9.88 31.48 -22.91
N ALA A 235 9.25 30.35 -22.62
CA ALA A 235 7.88 30.27 -22.10
C ALA A 235 7.82 29.70 -20.67
N GLY A 236 8.73 28.77 -20.33
CA GLY A 236 8.80 28.18 -19.00
C GLY A 236 9.75 26.99 -18.93
N ASN A 237 9.48 26.08 -18.00
CA ASN A 237 10.28 24.88 -17.76
C ASN A 237 9.43 23.62 -17.92
N ILE A 238 10.08 22.51 -18.27
CA ILE A 238 9.40 21.21 -18.18
C ILE A 238 9.16 20.87 -16.71
N ASP A 239 7.93 20.52 -16.37
CA ASP A 239 7.60 20.12 -15.01
C ASP A 239 8.22 18.75 -14.72
N LYS A 240 8.92 18.66 -13.59
CA LYS A 240 9.50 17.40 -13.12
C LYS A 240 8.73 17.02 -11.88
N GLN A 241 8.13 15.83 -11.87
CA GLN A 241 7.52 15.30 -10.65
C GLN A 241 8.56 15.34 -9.52
N THR A 242 8.15 15.90 -8.39
CA THR A 242 9.02 15.98 -7.22
C THR A 242 9.39 14.58 -6.76
N ILE A 243 10.62 14.42 -6.24
CA ILE A 243 11.10 13.13 -5.73
C ILE A 243 10.13 12.55 -4.68
N GLY A 244 9.48 13.42 -3.89
CA GLY A 244 8.44 13.02 -2.94
C GLY A 244 7.21 12.42 -3.60
N CYS A 245 6.69 13.03 -4.67
CA CYS A 245 5.54 12.50 -5.42
C CYS A 245 5.86 11.14 -6.05
N PHE A 246 7.02 11.03 -6.70
CA PHE A 246 7.50 9.79 -7.29
C PHE A 246 7.64 8.67 -6.25
N THR A 247 8.26 8.97 -5.11
CA THR A 247 8.47 8.01 -4.02
C THR A 247 7.14 7.54 -3.43
N SER A 248 6.17 8.46 -3.25
CA SER A 248 4.84 8.11 -2.75
C SER A 248 4.08 7.20 -3.71
N GLN A 249 4.11 7.49 -5.01
CA GLN A 249 3.45 6.65 -6.02
C GLN A 249 4.08 5.26 -6.09
N LEU A 250 5.42 5.20 -6.08
CA LEU A 250 6.17 3.95 -6.07
C LEU A 250 5.78 3.08 -4.85
N PHE A 251 5.77 3.67 -3.65
CA PHE A 251 5.38 2.97 -2.43
C PHE A 251 3.92 2.50 -2.48
N LEU A 252 3.00 3.36 -2.96
CA LEU A 252 1.59 3.01 -3.10
C LEU A 252 1.42 1.80 -4.02
N TYR A 253 2.02 1.80 -5.21
CA TYR A 253 1.89 0.68 -6.14
C TYR A 253 2.50 -0.62 -5.59
N ILE A 254 3.69 -0.56 -4.99
CA ILE A 254 4.31 -1.74 -4.37
C ILE A 254 3.41 -2.31 -3.28
N SER A 255 2.90 -1.47 -2.38
CA SER A 255 2.04 -1.90 -1.28
C SER A 255 0.72 -2.50 -1.79
N LEU A 256 0.09 -1.86 -2.78
CA LEU A 256 -1.16 -2.32 -3.40
C LEU A 256 -0.97 -3.71 -4.03
N THR A 257 0.11 -3.91 -4.79
CA THR A 257 0.40 -5.19 -5.44
C THR A 257 0.61 -6.31 -4.42
N VAL A 258 1.30 -6.05 -3.31
CA VAL A 258 1.53 -7.04 -2.25
C VAL A 258 0.21 -7.42 -1.56
N ILE A 259 -0.59 -6.43 -1.15
CA ILE A 259 -1.87 -6.67 -0.47
C ILE A 259 -2.81 -7.45 -1.38
N LEU A 260 -2.98 -6.98 -2.62
CA LEU A 260 -3.85 -7.63 -3.60
C LEU A 260 -3.35 -9.05 -3.93
N GLY A 261 -2.04 -9.26 -4.04
CA GLY A 261 -1.45 -10.57 -4.27
C GLY A 261 -1.74 -11.58 -3.16
N ILE A 262 -1.62 -11.19 -1.89
CA ILE A 262 -1.93 -12.07 -0.74
C ILE A 262 -3.41 -12.43 -0.72
N VAL A 263 -4.30 -11.46 -0.93
CA VAL A 263 -5.75 -11.68 -0.97
C VAL A 263 -6.13 -12.60 -2.13
N LEU A 264 -5.60 -12.34 -3.33
CA LEU A 264 -5.90 -13.14 -4.52
C LEU A 264 -5.40 -14.59 -4.37
N THR A 265 -4.23 -14.79 -3.75
CA THR A 265 -3.72 -16.15 -3.47
C THR A 265 -4.67 -16.91 -2.54
N ARG A 266 -5.16 -16.26 -1.48
CA ARG A 266 -6.12 -16.86 -0.54
C ARG A 266 -7.45 -17.18 -1.23
N PHE A 267 -7.92 -16.27 -2.09
CA PHE A 267 -9.14 -16.47 -2.87
C PHE A 267 -9.01 -17.65 -3.85
N ILE A 268 -7.90 -17.73 -4.61
CA ILE A 268 -7.65 -18.84 -5.53
C ILE A 268 -7.55 -20.16 -4.77
N MET A 269 -6.85 -20.19 -3.64
CA MET A 269 -6.76 -21.38 -2.79
C MET A 269 -8.16 -21.85 -2.34
N ALA A 270 -9.05 -20.92 -1.96
CA ALA A 270 -10.42 -21.25 -1.58
C ALA A 270 -11.25 -21.78 -2.77
N CYS A 271 -11.16 -21.15 -3.94
CA CYS A 271 -11.82 -21.63 -5.16
C CYS A 271 -11.37 -23.04 -5.55
N VAL A 272 -10.05 -23.29 -5.53
CA VAL A 272 -9.49 -24.61 -5.84
C VAL A 272 -9.94 -25.66 -4.82
N PHE A 273 -9.91 -25.31 -3.53
CA PHE A 273 -10.39 -26.20 -2.48
C PHE A 273 -11.86 -26.57 -2.67
N ASN A 274 -12.72 -25.56 -2.90
CA ASN A 274 -14.15 -25.77 -3.05
C ASN A 274 -14.50 -26.59 -4.30
N TRP A 275 -13.90 -26.27 -5.46
CA TRP A 275 -14.26 -26.91 -6.73
C TRP A 275 -13.67 -28.31 -6.91
N PHE A 276 -12.47 -28.58 -6.37
CA PHE A 276 -11.74 -29.81 -6.69
C PHE A 276 -11.46 -30.72 -5.49
N ILE A 277 -11.23 -30.17 -4.30
CA ILE A 277 -10.71 -30.92 -3.14
C ILE A 277 -11.83 -31.30 -2.18
N SER A 278 -12.81 -30.43 -1.96
CA SER A 278 -13.90 -30.60 -0.99
C SER A 278 -14.61 -31.96 -1.13
N HIS A 279 -14.96 -32.34 -2.36
CA HIS A 279 -15.67 -33.59 -2.67
C HIS A 279 -14.83 -34.86 -2.42
N ARG A 280 -13.51 -34.76 -2.31
CA ARG A 280 -12.63 -35.92 -2.04
C ARG A 280 -12.32 -36.11 -0.55
N LEU A 281 -12.52 -35.10 0.29
CA LEU A 281 -12.21 -35.16 1.72
C LEU A 281 -13.38 -35.67 2.56
N ALA A 282 -14.61 -35.52 2.09
CA ALA A 282 -15.80 -36.04 2.77
C ALA A 282 -16.56 -36.99 1.84
N LEU A 283 -16.41 -38.29 2.08
CA LEU A 283 -17.31 -39.30 1.53
C LEU A 283 -18.58 -39.31 2.38
N PRO A 284 -19.79 -39.33 1.78
CA PRO A 284 -21.00 -39.52 2.56
C PRO A 284 -20.90 -40.86 3.32
N PRO A 285 -21.38 -40.92 4.58
CA PRO A 285 -21.33 -42.14 5.35
C PRO A 285 -22.01 -43.28 4.58
N LYS A 286 -21.31 -44.40 4.43
CA LYS A 286 -21.86 -45.58 3.75
C LYS A 286 -23.07 -46.05 4.54
N ASN A 287 -24.26 -46.01 3.93
CA ASN A 287 -25.50 -46.52 4.51
C ASN A 287 -25.38 -48.02 4.79
N ASN A 288 -24.84 -48.37 5.94
CA ASN A 288 -24.86 -49.72 6.44
C ASN A 288 -26.22 -49.91 7.12
N ASN A 289 -27.15 -50.58 6.45
CA ASN A 289 -28.44 -51.05 7.00
C ASN A 289 -28.29 -52.00 8.22
N ARG A 290 -27.08 -52.20 8.74
CA ARG A 290 -26.83 -52.85 10.02
C ARG A 290 -26.76 -51.76 11.09
N SER A 291 -27.93 -51.43 11.64
CA SER A 291 -28.06 -50.64 12.86
C SER A 291 -27.25 -51.30 13.97
N ARG A 292 -26.00 -50.85 14.16
CA ARG A 292 -25.19 -51.24 15.31
C ARG A 292 -25.73 -50.39 16.46
N LYS A 293 -26.61 -50.99 17.27
CA LYS A 293 -27.14 -50.36 18.48
C LYS A 293 -25.96 -49.91 19.34
N VAL A 294 -25.76 -48.60 19.47
CA VAL A 294 -24.81 -48.05 20.43
C VAL A 294 -25.49 -48.23 21.79
N ALA A 295 -24.88 -49.03 22.68
CA ALA A 295 -25.42 -49.20 24.01
C ALA A 295 -25.41 -47.83 24.71
N PRO A 296 -26.53 -47.39 25.31
CA PRO A 296 -26.48 -46.24 26.20
C PRO A 296 -25.51 -46.55 27.34
N MET A 297 -24.65 -45.59 27.68
CA MET A 297 -23.75 -45.69 28.82
C MET A 297 -24.61 -45.85 30.09
N PRO A 298 -24.45 -46.92 30.89
CA PRO A 298 -25.29 -47.11 32.06
C PRO A 298 -24.89 -46.11 33.14
N LEU A 299 -25.77 -45.14 33.40
CA LEU A 299 -25.70 -44.30 34.60
C LEU A 299 -26.09 -45.18 35.80
N GLY A 300 -25.13 -45.52 36.65
CA GLY A 300 -25.40 -46.27 37.87
C GLY A 300 -26.04 -45.35 38.92
N GLN A 301 -27.32 -45.57 39.26
CA GLN A 301 -27.95 -44.94 40.42
C GLN A 301 -28.35 -45.99 41.46
N HIS A 302 -27.87 -45.80 42.70
CA HIS A 302 -28.20 -46.61 43.87
C HIS A 302 -29.57 -46.25 44.44
N GLY A 303 -30.41 -47.26 44.67
CA GLY A 303 -31.32 -47.36 45.82
C GLY A 303 -32.66 -46.60 45.76
N GLY A 304 -33.78 -47.33 45.67
CA GLY A 304 -35.11 -46.86 46.06
C GLY A 304 -36.25 -47.38 45.18
N GLN A 305 -37.17 -48.14 45.78
CA GLN A 305 -38.27 -48.85 45.14
C GLN A 305 -39.27 -47.91 44.44
N ASN A 306 -39.36 -48.01 43.11
CA ASN A 306 -40.55 -48.01 42.27
C ASN A 306 -40.08 -48.22 40.82
N PRO A 307 -40.71 -49.09 40.00
CA PRO A 307 -40.34 -49.18 38.59
C PRO A 307 -40.83 -47.90 37.90
N ILE A 308 -39.91 -46.96 37.67
CA ILE A 308 -40.15 -45.86 36.73
C ILE A 308 -40.17 -46.51 35.35
N SER A 309 -41.38 -46.61 34.78
CA SER A 309 -41.56 -46.91 33.37
C SER A 309 -40.87 -45.80 32.56
N TYR A 310 -39.65 -46.07 32.09
CA TYR A 310 -39.02 -45.30 31.01
C TYR A 310 -39.79 -45.59 29.72
N ALA A 311 -40.95 -44.94 29.58
CA ALA A 311 -41.63 -44.83 28.31
C ALA A 311 -40.74 -43.97 27.38
N ASN A 312 -40.25 -44.61 26.31
CA ASN A 312 -39.65 -43.98 25.14
C ASN A 312 -38.46 -43.03 25.36
N SER A 313 -37.33 -43.54 25.85
CA SER A 313 -36.05 -43.04 25.31
C SER A 313 -35.93 -43.59 23.88
N HIS A 314 -36.29 -42.79 22.88
CA HIS A 314 -36.08 -43.13 21.47
C HIS A 314 -34.60 -43.54 21.31
N ILE A 315 -34.34 -44.83 21.10
CA ILE A 315 -33.01 -45.32 20.76
C ILE A 315 -32.73 -44.74 19.37
N LYS A 316 -31.98 -43.61 19.32
CA LYS A 316 -31.63 -42.94 18.06
C LYS A 316 -30.96 -43.98 17.15
N THR A 317 -31.64 -44.36 16.08
CA THR A 317 -31.05 -45.23 15.05
C THR A 317 -30.16 -44.39 14.13
N MET A 318 -29.22 -45.00 13.39
CA MET A 318 -28.42 -44.27 12.38
C MET A 318 -29.30 -43.51 11.35
N ASN A 319 -30.57 -43.87 11.22
CA ASN A 319 -31.53 -43.21 10.35
C ASN A 319 -32.15 -41.94 10.97
N ASP A 320 -32.23 -41.83 12.30
CA ASP A 320 -32.67 -40.61 13.03
C ASP A 320 -31.54 -39.57 13.15
N VAL A 321 -30.31 -39.96 12.78
CA VAL A 321 -29.07 -39.25 13.06
C VAL A 321 -28.74 -38.19 11.98
N GLY A 322 -29.45 -38.19 10.84
CA GLY A 322 -29.12 -37.31 9.72
C GLY A 322 -27.73 -37.61 9.12
N ASN A 323 -27.31 -36.80 8.14
CA ASN A 323 -25.98 -36.92 7.51
C ASN A 323 -24.86 -36.27 8.34
N ASP A 324 -25.15 -35.79 9.54
CA ASP A 324 -24.20 -35.04 10.36
C ASP A 324 -23.17 -35.98 10.99
N LEU A 325 -21.91 -35.79 10.58
CA LEU A 325 -20.76 -36.56 11.02
C LEU A 325 -20.42 -36.25 12.49
N PHE A 326 -19.88 -37.23 13.21
CA PHE A 326 -19.23 -36.95 14.49
C PHE A 326 -17.92 -36.20 14.24
N THR A 327 -17.75 -35.06 14.90
CA THR A 327 -16.63 -34.15 14.69
C THR A 327 -15.73 -34.14 15.92
N VAL A 328 -14.47 -34.57 15.74
CA VAL A 328 -13.43 -34.47 16.76
C VAL A 328 -12.60 -33.22 16.49
N MET A 329 -12.58 -32.30 17.46
CA MET A 329 -11.85 -31.04 17.41
C MET A 329 -10.59 -31.19 18.26
N LEU A 330 -9.48 -31.54 17.62
CA LEU A 330 -8.18 -31.74 18.26
C LEU A 330 -7.53 -30.39 18.57
N VAL A 331 -7.10 -30.20 19.82
CA VAL A 331 -6.39 -29.01 20.28
C VAL A 331 -5.11 -29.44 20.97
N THR A 332 -3.96 -28.94 20.52
CA THR A 332 -2.70 -29.14 21.24
C THR A 332 -2.38 -27.90 22.05
N CYS A 333 -2.23 -28.07 23.36
CA CYS A 333 -1.91 -27.02 24.32
C CYS A 333 -0.50 -27.29 24.88
N TYR A 334 0.31 -26.25 25.03
CA TYR A 334 1.71 -26.32 25.47
C TYR A 334 1.98 -25.40 26.66
N SER A 335 1.75 -24.09 26.49
CA SER A 335 2.09 -23.06 27.50
C SER A 335 1.22 -21.80 27.38
N GLU A 336 0.09 -21.92 26.70
CA GLU A 336 -0.91 -20.87 26.52
C GLU A 336 -1.57 -20.51 27.87
N GLY A 337 -1.88 -19.23 28.06
CA GLY A 337 -2.62 -18.76 29.24
C GLY A 337 -4.12 -19.05 29.15
N GLU A 338 -4.83 -18.90 30.27
CA GLU A 338 -6.26 -19.23 30.38
C GLU A 338 -7.12 -18.54 29.33
N LEU A 339 -6.88 -17.24 29.08
CA LEU A 339 -7.65 -16.47 28.10
C LEU A 339 -7.48 -17.04 26.67
N GLY A 340 -6.28 -17.50 26.31
CA GLY A 340 -6.01 -18.05 24.98
C GLY A 340 -6.66 -19.42 24.79
N ILE A 341 -6.58 -20.29 25.79
CA ILE A 341 -7.20 -21.62 25.75
C ILE A 341 -8.73 -21.49 25.77
N ARG A 342 -9.28 -20.64 26.64
CA ARG A 342 -10.71 -20.37 26.73
C ARG A 342 -11.26 -19.81 25.42
N ALA A 343 -10.66 -18.77 24.85
CA ALA A 343 -11.09 -18.20 23.58
C ALA A 343 -11.09 -19.25 22.45
N THR A 344 -10.09 -20.13 22.44
CA THR A 344 -10.01 -21.23 21.46
C THR A 344 -11.16 -22.23 21.67
N CYS A 345 -11.39 -22.67 22.92
CA CYS A 345 -12.47 -23.61 23.25
C CYS A 345 -13.85 -23.03 22.98
N GLU A 346 -14.11 -21.77 23.35
CA GLU A 346 -15.35 -21.06 23.06
C GLU A 346 -15.58 -20.93 21.55
N SER A 347 -14.55 -20.56 20.78
CA SER A 347 -14.64 -20.46 19.32
C SER A 347 -14.93 -21.80 18.65
N MET A 348 -14.44 -22.91 19.21
CA MET A 348 -14.72 -24.25 18.69
C MET A 348 -16.10 -24.74 19.10
N ALA A 349 -16.52 -24.48 20.34
CA ALA A 349 -17.85 -24.77 20.82
C ALA A 349 -18.91 -24.03 19.99
N SER A 350 -18.65 -22.77 19.60
CA SER A 350 -19.57 -21.94 18.80
C SER A 350 -19.61 -22.27 17.30
N THR A 351 -18.95 -23.33 16.85
CA THR A 351 -19.02 -23.75 15.43
C THR A 351 -20.36 -24.39 15.08
N ASP A 352 -20.75 -24.33 13.80
CA ASP A 352 -22.05 -24.81 13.29
C ASP A 352 -22.27 -26.33 13.39
N TYR A 353 -21.29 -27.11 13.83
CA TYR A 353 -21.49 -28.55 14.06
C TYR A 353 -22.45 -28.78 15.24
N PRO A 354 -23.31 -29.81 15.21
CA PRO A 354 -24.21 -30.11 16.34
C PRO A 354 -23.44 -30.43 17.63
N ASP A 355 -23.85 -29.83 18.76
CA ASP A 355 -23.21 -30.03 20.07
C ASP A 355 -23.19 -31.50 20.51
N GLU A 356 -24.27 -32.25 20.25
CA GLU A 356 -24.36 -33.69 20.55
C GLU A 356 -23.34 -34.55 19.78
N ARG A 357 -22.64 -33.99 18.79
CA ARG A 357 -21.71 -34.68 17.90
C ARG A 357 -20.30 -34.10 17.93
N LYS A 358 -20.06 -33.07 18.74
CA LYS A 358 -18.75 -32.45 18.91
C LYS A 358 -18.00 -33.10 20.08
N LEU A 359 -16.75 -33.46 19.84
CA LEU A 359 -15.80 -33.84 20.88
C LEU A 359 -14.61 -32.90 20.83
N LEU A 360 -14.45 -32.06 21.84
CA LEU A 360 -13.21 -31.30 22.06
C LEU A 360 -12.17 -32.24 22.65
N PHE A 361 -11.07 -32.48 21.92
CA PHE A 361 -9.99 -33.36 22.35
C PHE A 361 -8.72 -32.54 22.57
N LEU A 362 -8.55 -32.08 23.82
CA LEU A 362 -7.41 -31.28 24.24
C LEU A 362 -6.24 -32.18 24.67
N ILE A 363 -5.07 -31.95 24.08
CA ILE A 363 -3.81 -32.62 24.41
C ILE A 363 -2.87 -31.59 25.01
N CYS A 364 -2.56 -31.73 26.29
CA CYS A 364 -1.56 -30.92 26.96
C CYS A 364 -0.19 -31.61 26.90
N ASP A 365 0.81 -30.96 26.32
CA ASP A 365 2.17 -31.51 26.22
C ASP A 365 2.94 -31.28 27.54
N GLY A 366 2.75 -32.21 28.47
CA GLY A 366 3.39 -32.18 29.78
C GLY A 366 2.70 -31.26 30.79
N ILE A 367 3.29 -31.20 31.99
CA ILE A 367 2.80 -30.37 33.11
C ILE A 367 3.64 -29.09 33.13
N ILE A 368 3.35 -28.19 32.19
CA ILE A 368 4.10 -26.93 31.97
C ILE A 368 3.27 -25.75 32.49
N THR A 369 3.93 -24.77 33.08
CA THR A 369 3.33 -23.49 33.50
C THR A 369 3.83 -22.38 32.58
N GLY A 370 2.90 -21.64 31.95
CA GLY A 370 3.21 -20.51 31.08
C GLY A 370 3.85 -19.33 31.83
N SER A 371 4.60 -18.49 31.11
CA SER A 371 5.24 -17.31 31.70
C SER A 371 4.19 -16.30 32.19
N GLY A 372 4.09 -16.14 33.51
CA GLY A 372 3.13 -15.22 34.14
C GLY A 372 1.82 -15.88 34.60
N GLU A 373 1.67 -17.19 34.41
CA GLU A 373 0.51 -17.95 34.86
C GLU A 373 0.76 -18.63 36.22
N SER A 374 -0.27 -18.72 37.06
CA SER A 374 -0.18 -19.37 38.38
C SER A 374 -0.53 -20.86 38.36
N LYS A 375 -1.14 -21.35 37.28
CA LYS A 375 -1.61 -22.74 37.11
C LYS A 375 -0.90 -23.38 35.91
N SER A 376 -0.72 -24.71 35.94
CA SER A 376 -0.20 -25.42 34.77
C SER A 376 -1.24 -25.47 33.65
N THR A 377 -0.80 -25.57 32.39
CA THR A 377 -1.68 -25.71 31.22
C THR A 377 -2.73 -26.82 31.37
N PRO A 378 -2.39 -28.05 31.83
CA PRO A 378 -3.42 -29.06 32.09
C PRO A 378 -4.40 -28.68 33.21
N ASP A 379 -3.95 -28.01 34.28
CA ASP A 379 -4.86 -27.54 35.35
C ASP A 379 -5.82 -26.45 34.85
N ILE A 380 -5.37 -25.59 33.93
CA ILE A 380 -6.21 -24.60 33.27
C ILE A 380 -7.28 -25.32 32.44
N CYS A 381 -6.90 -26.29 31.59
CA CYS A 381 -7.85 -27.06 30.79
C CYS A 381 -8.87 -27.82 31.66
N ILE A 382 -8.45 -28.41 32.77
CA ILE A 382 -9.36 -29.06 33.72
C ILE A 382 -10.31 -28.05 34.37
N GLY A 383 -9.83 -26.85 34.69
CA GLY A 383 -10.65 -25.77 35.26
C GLY A 383 -11.66 -25.18 34.28
N LEU A 384 -11.50 -25.42 32.97
CA LEU A 384 -12.44 -25.00 31.93
C LEU A 384 -13.61 -25.98 31.73
N MET A 385 -13.57 -27.17 32.32
CA MET A 385 -14.59 -28.21 32.14
C MET A 385 -15.25 -28.61 33.47
N GLU A 386 -16.53 -28.96 33.40
CA GLU A 386 -17.23 -29.68 34.47
C GLU A 386 -16.86 -31.17 34.39
N LEU A 387 -16.01 -31.61 35.31
CA LEU A 387 -15.55 -33.00 35.38
C LEU A 387 -16.67 -33.95 35.79
N ASP A 388 -16.77 -35.08 35.08
CA ASP A 388 -17.59 -36.19 35.52
C ASP A 388 -17.01 -36.79 36.82
N PRO A 389 -17.82 -37.01 37.88
CA PRO A 389 -17.36 -37.61 39.13
C PRO A 389 -16.59 -38.93 38.97
N ALA A 390 -16.88 -39.71 37.93
CA ALA A 390 -16.18 -40.96 37.62
C ALA A 390 -14.72 -40.75 37.18
N PHE A 391 -14.36 -39.56 36.69
CA PHE A 391 -13.05 -39.23 36.10
C PHE A 391 -12.29 -38.17 36.88
N LYS A 392 -12.66 -37.92 38.15
CA LYS A 392 -12.07 -36.87 38.98
C LYS A 392 -10.59 -37.09 39.31
N ASP A 393 -10.15 -38.35 39.46
CA ASP A 393 -8.74 -38.70 39.70
C ASP A 393 -8.29 -39.90 38.85
N PRO A 394 -7.91 -39.65 37.58
CA PRO A 394 -7.52 -40.71 36.67
C PRO A 394 -6.10 -41.23 36.96
N GLN A 395 -5.98 -42.55 37.02
CA GLN A 395 -4.69 -43.22 37.12
C GLN A 395 -3.87 -43.01 35.83
N PRO A 396 -2.58 -42.66 35.93
CA PRO A 396 -1.74 -42.48 34.76
C PRO A 396 -1.59 -43.80 33.99
N ARG A 397 -1.74 -43.75 32.67
CA ARG A 397 -1.63 -44.91 31.78
C ARG A 397 -0.41 -44.77 30.87
N SER A 398 0.34 -45.85 30.70
CA SER A 398 1.50 -45.92 29.81
C SER A 398 1.07 -45.83 28.35
N TYR A 399 1.81 -45.07 27.54
CA TYR A 399 1.69 -45.04 26.09
C TYR A 399 3.07 -44.99 25.44
N VAL A 400 3.12 -45.33 24.14
CA VAL A 400 4.34 -45.29 23.34
C VAL A 400 4.42 -43.93 22.65
N ALA A 401 5.37 -43.11 23.06
CA ALA A 401 5.64 -41.80 22.48
C ALA A 401 6.59 -41.89 21.28
N VAL A 402 6.50 -40.92 20.36
CA VAL A 402 7.43 -40.78 19.23
C VAL A 402 8.76 -40.19 19.73
N ALA A 403 9.55 -41.01 20.42
CA ALA A 403 10.87 -40.66 20.95
C ALA A 403 11.86 -41.82 20.74
N ALA A 404 13.13 -41.64 21.10
CA ALA A 404 14.16 -42.68 20.99
C ALA A 404 14.55 -43.24 22.36
N GLY A 405 14.82 -44.56 22.43
CA GLY A 405 15.31 -45.24 23.62
C GLY A 405 14.31 -45.23 24.79
N SER A 406 14.79 -44.97 25.99
CA SER A 406 13.98 -44.96 27.22
C SER A 406 12.87 -43.89 27.23
N LYS A 407 12.94 -42.87 26.37
CA LYS A 407 11.92 -41.82 26.25
C LYS A 407 10.67 -42.25 25.48
N GLN A 408 10.67 -43.45 24.88
CA GLN A 408 9.49 -44.01 24.21
C GLN A 408 8.37 -44.39 25.19
N HIS A 409 8.72 -44.76 26.41
CA HIS A 409 7.73 -45.09 27.43
C HIS A 409 7.35 -43.83 28.20
N ASN A 410 6.14 -43.33 27.97
CA ASN A 410 5.61 -42.17 28.69
C ASN A 410 4.23 -42.49 29.28
N MET A 411 3.72 -41.64 30.18
CA MET A 411 2.42 -41.83 30.83
C MET A 411 1.53 -40.60 30.64
N ALA A 412 0.23 -40.83 30.46
CA ALA A 412 -0.76 -39.77 30.34
C ALA A 412 -1.92 -40.00 31.32
N LYS A 413 -2.50 -38.90 31.81
CA LYS A 413 -3.78 -38.90 32.52
C LYS A 413 -4.86 -38.41 31.56
N VAL A 414 -6.03 -39.04 31.60
CA VAL A 414 -7.16 -38.68 30.74
C VAL A 414 -8.29 -38.21 31.64
N TYR A 415 -8.69 -36.96 31.43
CA TYR A 415 -9.83 -36.33 32.11
C TYR A 415 -10.99 -36.27 31.12
N ALA A 416 -12.21 -36.41 31.62
CA ALA A 416 -13.43 -36.33 30.82
C ALA A 416 -14.47 -35.48 31.55
N GLY A 417 -15.19 -34.67 30.79
CA GLY A 417 -16.16 -33.71 31.31
C GLY A 417 -16.90 -32.99 30.20
N HIS A 418 -17.65 -31.97 30.59
CA HIS A 418 -18.37 -31.08 29.68
C HIS A 418 -17.73 -29.70 29.71
N PHE A 419 -17.51 -29.12 28.54
CA PHE A 419 -17.02 -27.75 28.39
C PHE A 419 -18.19 -26.78 28.36
#